data_AF-F2F5N1-F1
#
_entry.id   AF-F2F5N1-F1
#
_cell.length_a   1.000
_cell.length_b   1.000
_cell.length_c   1.000
_cell.angle_alpha   90.00
_cell.angle_beta   90.00
_cell.angle_gamma   90.00
#
_symmetry.space_group_name_H-M   'P 1'
#
loop_
_entity.id
_entity.type
_entity.pdbx_description
1 polymer ?
#
loop_
_entity_poly.entity_id
_entity_poly.type
_entity_poly.pdbx_seq_one_letter_code
_entity_poly.pdbx_strand_id
1 'polypeptide(L)'
;MLKIKKIEFIKVLYDDAIAQNIFSIANITFSNRSPIQGALLYWQQNESKEPYTKEGDYKFFYDLAKAQYFAAVKFPKDCELTRDERQELAYILLEERGAIGTYSFVSTKPRAAFHLNKAFQEIAFPTQFSVDDFNDLSVMKKLEANDETIYEQLPYDRVFLEAYRNWCNQAVQLHPSRLTAYFQYLPFTYVCYANPLLSEQFLIDYLPEVDLEALQYNKPVLERLSMSFKRYLVTTLMANKKRLNPDFVDQLDDFIESNAFYNSFELIYLPEADDIPDMDLQLFEYDRGSYKWAGSEHLVKGIPSLVSQKYNRYGDRRLTNTEMDKKFKAYNEEQKQLFTAIAELHWLNKYRNELDWSYICQYNVHLTEQFLTAHLNYVDFNALGQNTDIAVNADFLSTYLHRFNHQKAVPLIISHLTEQFYLTHKDEIKVDLDLLYKYMDNIDEEEFLRIENYFLD
;
A
#
# COMPACT_ATOMS: atom_id res chain seq x y z
N MET A 1 11.39 0.83 -27.40
CA MET A 1 10.32 0.34 -26.51
C MET A 1 9.42 -0.60 -27.29
N LEU A 2 9.30 -1.86 -26.85
CA LEU A 2 8.45 -2.86 -27.50
C LEU A 2 7.01 -2.71 -27.01
N LYS A 3 6.03 -2.61 -27.91
CA LYS A 3 4.61 -2.55 -27.55
C LYS A 3 3.97 -3.90 -27.85
N ILE A 4 3.94 -4.81 -26.88
CA ILE A 4 3.37 -6.15 -27.08
C ILE A 4 1.83 -6.03 -27.16
N LYS A 5 1.25 -6.54 -28.25
CA LYS A 5 -0.20 -6.60 -28.47
C LYS A 5 -0.78 -7.94 -28.00
N LYS A 6 -0.05 -9.03 -28.19
CA LYS A 6 -0.50 -10.39 -27.85
C LYS A 6 0.70 -11.33 -27.70
N ILE A 7 0.64 -12.23 -26.71
CA ILE A 7 1.54 -13.39 -26.59
C ILE A 7 0.68 -14.64 -26.66
N GLU A 8 1.05 -15.59 -27.53
CA GLU A 8 0.42 -16.90 -27.63
C GLU A 8 1.42 -17.98 -27.23
N PHE A 9 1.11 -18.73 -26.18
CA PHE A 9 1.93 -19.85 -25.75
C PHE A 9 1.44 -21.15 -26.39
N ILE A 10 2.35 -21.82 -27.08
CA ILE A 10 2.18 -23.19 -27.55
C ILE A 10 2.82 -24.09 -26.51
N LYS A 11 1.98 -24.89 -25.83
CA LYS A 11 2.43 -25.89 -24.86
C LYS A 11 3.18 -26.98 -25.62
N VAL A 12 4.45 -27.18 -25.28
CA VAL A 12 5.27 -28.27 -25.82
C VAL A 12 5.22 -29.45 -24.86
N LEU A 13 5.12 -30.66 -25.41
CA LEU A 13 5.22 -31.91 -24.64
C LEU A 13 6.66 -32.07 -24.13
N TYR A 14 6.81 -32.45 -22.86
CA TYR A 14 8.11 -32.79 -22.28
C TYR A 14 8.70 -33.99 -23.03
N ASP A 15 9.90 -33.81 -23.56
CA ASP A 15 10.71 -34.90 -24.10
C ASP A 15 11.92 -35.08 -23.17
N ASP A 16 11.84 -36.11 -22.31
CA ASP A 16 12.86 -36.43 -21.30
C ASP A 16 14.22 -36.82 -21.91
N ALA A 17 14.32 -36.92 -23.25
CA ALA A 17 15.55 -37.24 -23.96
C ALA A 17 16.44 -36.02 -24.28
N ILE A 18 15.96 -34.78 -24.11
CA ILE A 18 16.69 -33.57 -24.49
C ILE A 18 17.34 -32.93 -23.25
N ALA A 19 18.66 -32.70 -23.29
CA ALA A 19 19.42 -32.03 -22.21
C ALA A 19 18.92 -30.60 -21.87
N GLN A 20 18.08 -30.03 -22.73
CA GLN A 20 17.32 -28.81 -22.53
C GLN A 20 15.84 -29.19 -22.54
N ASN A 21 15.14 -29.11 -21.40
CA ASN A 21 13.68 -29.33 -21.48
C ASN A 21 12.98 -28.01 -21.84
N ILE A 22 12.49 -27.97 -23.08
CA ILE A 22 11.65 -26.89 -23.59
C ILE A 22 10.26 -27.07 -22.97
N PHE A 23 9.79 -26.09 -22.23
CA PHE A 23 8.48 -26.16 -21.57
C PHE A 23 7.42 -25.28 -22.23
N SER A 24 7.83 -24.39 -23.15
CA SER A 24 6.91 -23.59 -23.95
C SER A 24 7.56 -22.97 -25.18
N ILE A 25 6.74 -22.71 -26.19
CA ILE A 25 7.07 -21.82 -27.30
C ILE A 25 6.14 -20.62 -27.25
N ALA A 26 6.65 -19.42 -27.51
CA ALA A 26 5.86 -18.20 -27.52
C ALA A 26 5.89 -17.51 -28.89
N ASN A 27 4.71 -17.12 -29.35
CA ASN A 27 4.52 -16.24 -30.51
C ASN A 27 4.06 -14.87 -30.03
N ILE A 28 4.76 -13.83 -30.43
CA ILE A 28 4.66 -12.48 -29.86
C ILE A 28 4.30 -11.53 -30.98
N THR A 29 3.15 -10.87 -30.84
CA THR A 29 2.71 -9.83 -31.75
C THR A 29 2.97 -8.48 -31.11
N PHE A 30 3.68 -7.59 -31.81
CA PHE A 30 3.89 -6.21 -31.38
C PHE A 30 2.98 -5.26 -32.15
N SER A 31 2.68 -4.09 -31.57
CA SER A 31 1.97 -3.00 -32.24
C SER A 31 2.91 -2.05 -32.98
N ASN A 32 4.23 -2.18 -32.77
CA ASN A 32 5.24 -1.27 -33.29
C ASN A 32 6.46 -1.97 -33.89
N ARG A 33 6.42 -3.30 -34.04
CA ARG A 33 7.48 -4.12 -34.65
C ARG A 33 6.89 -5.37 -35.31
N SER A 34 7.71 -6.03 -36.14
CA SER A 34 7.39 -7.34 -36.70
C SER A 34 7.19 -8.38 -35.59
N PRO A 35 6.23 -9.29 -35.74
CA PRO A 35 5.97 -10.32 -34.75
C PRO A 35 7.16 -11.29 -34.65
N ILE A 36 7.41 -11.79 -33.45
CA ILE A 36 8.39 -12.86 -33.21
C ILE A 36 7.63 -14.16 -33.12
N GLN A 37 7.92 -15.10 -34.00
CA GLN A 37 7.31 -16.42 -34.02
C GLN A 37 8.33 -17.44 -33.53
N GLY A 38 7.99 -18.23 -32.53
CA GLY A 38 8.82 -19.35 -32.08
C GLY A 38 9.90 -19.01 -31.06
N ALA A 39 9.68 -18.06 -30.14
CA ALA A 39 10.59 -17.86 -29.00
C ALA A 39 10.53 -19.09 -28.07
N LEU A 40 11.66 -19.75 -27.85
CA LEU A 40 11.74 -21.02 -27.13
C LEU A 40 12.05 -20.78 -25.65
N LEU A 41 11.18 -21.22 -24.76
CA LEU A 41 11.38 -21.15 -23.31
C LEU A 41 11.87 -22.51 -22.82
N TYR A 42 13.05 -22.53 -22.20
CA TYR A 42 13.68 -23.77 -21.75
C TYR A 42 14.34 -23.59 -20.40
N TRP A 43 14.57 -24.72 -19.72
CA TRP A 43 15.48 -24.80 -18.57
C TRP A 43 16.66 -25.73 -18.89
N GLN A 44 17.80 -25.47 -18.25
CA GLN A 44 19.01 -26.26 -18.41
C GLN A 44 19.81 -26.26 -17.11
N GLN A 45 20.57 -27.34 -16.87
CA GLN A 45 21.54 -27.38 -15.79
C GLN A 45 22.63 -26.33 -16.01
N ASN A 46 22.97 -25.60 -14.94
CA ASN A 46 23.97 -24.57 -15.03
C ASN A 46 25.39 -25.15 -14.92
N GLU A 47 26.16 -25.03 -15.99
CA GLU A 47 27.55 -25.50 -16.05
C GLU A 47 28.58 -24.35 -15.92
N SER A 48 28.11 -23.09 -15.82
CA SER A 48 28.98 -21.91 -15.85
C SER A 48 28.45 -20.76 -15.01
N LYS A 49 29.35 -19.98 -14.42
CA LYS A 49 29.02 -18.76 -13.65
C LYS A 49 28.68 -17.55 -14.53
N GLU A 50 28.89 -17.64 -15.84
CA GLU A 50 28.58 -16.55 -16.77
C GLU A 50 27.06 -16.25 -16.80
N PRO A 51 26.64 -14.97 -16.87
CA PRO A 51 25.23 -14.58 -16.91
C PRO A 51 24.53 -14.95 -18.22
N TYR A 52 25.30 -15.32 -19.25
CA TYR A 52 24.78 -15.72 -20.55
C TYR A 52 25.16 -17.17 -20.87
N THR A 53 24.35 -17.84 -21.68
CA THR A 53 24.71 -19.11 -22.31
C THR A 53 25.77 -18.88 -23.39
N LYS A 54 26.42 -19.96 -23.87
CA LYS A 54 27.33 -19.88 -25.04
C LYS A 54 26.66 -19.32 -26.29
N GLU A 55 25.33 -19.38 -26.34
CA GLU A 55 24.50 -18.92 -27.44
C GLU A 55 24.04 -17.45 -27.28
N GLY A 56 24.37 -16.82 -26.14
CA GLY A 56 24.06 -15.42 -25.85
C GLY A 56 22.71 -15.21 -25.17
N ASP A 57 22.02 -16.27 -24.75
CA ASP A 57 20.74 -16.16 -24.02
C ASP A 57 21.02 -15.80 -22.56
N TYR A 58 20.21 -14.90 -21.99
CA TYR A 58 20.32 -14.53 -20.58
C TYR A 58 19.82 -15.66 -19.68
N LYS A 59 20.55 -15.98 -18.61
CA LYS A 59 20.20 -17.02 -17.65
C LYS A 59 19.39 -16.44 -16.47
N PHE A 60 18.25 -17.04 -16.17
CA PHE A 60 17.40 -16.72 -15.01
C PHE A 60 17.40 -17.89 -14.01
N PHE A 61 17.82 -17.67 -12.75
CA PHE A 61 18.18 -18.76 -11.83
C PHE A 61 17.25 -18.96 -10.64
N TYR A 62 16.57 -20.13 -10.49
CA TYR A 62 15.54 -20.36 -9.44
C TYR A 62 15.97 -20.05 -7.99
N ASP A 63 17.27 -20.14 -7.71
CA ASP A 63 17.86 -19.82 -6.43
C ASP A 63 19.30 -19.40 -6.71
N LEU A 64 19.65 -18.14 -6.46
CA LEU A 64 21.03 -17.66 -6.64
C LEU A 64 22.01 -18.36 -5.67
N ALA A 65 21.52 -18.87 -4.53
CA ALA A 65 22.33 -19.64 -3.59
C ALA A 65 22.58 -21.08 -4.04
N LYS A 66 21.72 -21.62 -4.92
CA LYS A 66 21.85 -22.94 -5.56
C LYS A 66 21.59 -22.83 -7.06
N ALA A 67 22.49 -22.15 -7.76
CA ALA A 67 22.46 -21.97 -9.21
C ALA A 67 22.74 -23.28 -9.97
N GLN A 68 21.96 -24.33 -9.69
CA GLN A 68 22.06 -25.66 -10.31
C GLN A 68 21.30 -25.70 -11.65
N TYR A 69 20.23 -24.92 -11.79
CA TYR A 69 19.42 -24.85 -13.01
C TYR A 69 19.07 -23.40 -13.32
N PHE A 70 19.01 -23.08 -14.61
CA PHE A 70 18.53 -21.79 -15.10
C PHE A 70 17.43 -21.98 -16.13
N ALA A 71 16.52 -21.01 -16.20
CA ALA A 71 15.61 -20.81 -17.31
C ALA A 71 16.19 -19.75 -18.26
N ALA A 72 15.90 -19.87 -19.55
CA ALA A 72 16.30 -18.91 -20.56
C ALA A 72 15.30 -18.90 -21.72
N VAL A 73 15.37 -17.86 -22.54
CA VAL A 73 14.59 -17.76 -23.77
C VAL A 73 15.52 -17.62 -24.95
N LYS A 74 15.37 -18.53 -25.91
CA LYS A 74 16.07 -18.48 -27.19
C LYS A 74 15.18 -17.82 -28.23
N PHE A 75 15.62 -16.68 -28.74
CA PHE A 75 14.95 -15.99 -29.84
C PHE A 75 15.37 -16.54 -31.21
N PRO A 76 14.49 -16.50 -32.23
CA PRO A 76 14.87 -16.79 -33.60
C PRO A 76 16.07 -15.95 -34.05
N LYS A 77 16.95 -16.52 -34.89
CA LYS A 77 18.19 -15.85 -35.34
C LYS A 77 17.92 -14.54 -36.09
N ASP A 78 16.80 -14.47 -36.79
CA ASP A 78 16.42 -13.36 -37.67
C ASP A 78 15.76 -12.20 -36.90
N CYS A 79 15.77 -12.25 -35.57
CA CYS A 79 15.12 -11.30 -34.69
C CYS A 79 15.98 -10.04 -34.48
N GLU A 80 15.53 -8.88 -34.98
CA GLU A 80 16.19 -7.57 -34.83
C GLU A 80 15.95 -6.91 -33.46
N LEU A 81 16.12 -7.67 -32.37
CA LEU A 81 16.10 -7.12 -31.01
C LEU A 81 17.52 -6.82 -30.54
N THR A 82 17.69 -5.67 -29.88
CA THR A 82 18.94 -5.37 -29.17
C THR A 82 19.14 -6.35 -28.00
N ARG A 83 20.35 -6.39 -27.44
CA ARG A 83 20.65 -7.25 -26.28
C ARG A 83 19.70 -6.99 -25.11
N ASP A 84 19.44 -5.72 -24.82
CA ASP A 84 18.58 -5.30 -23.72
C ASP A 84 17.11 -5.68 -24.01
N GLU A 85 16.64 -5.46 -25.25
CA GLU A 85 15.30 -5.86 -25.67
C GLU A 85 15.09 -7.38 -25.64
N ARG A 86 16.12 -8.18 -25.96
CA ARG A 86 16.08 -9.65 -25.84
C ARG A 86 16.00 -10.07 -24.38
N GLN A 87 16.81 -9.47 -23.51
CA GLN A 87 16.83 -9.78 -22.10
C GLN A 87 15.49 -9.44 -21.42
N GLU A 88 14.94 -8.27 -21.73
CA GLU A 88 13.63 -7.81 -21.25
C GLU A 88 12.51 -8.74 -21.72
N LEU A 89 12.47 -9.04 -23.02
CA LEU A 89 11.43 -9.92 -23.57
C LEU A 89 11.54 -11.35 -23.05
N ALA A 90 12.77 -11.84 -22.80
CA ALA A 90 12.98 -13.17 -22.22
C ALA A 90 12.39 -13.27 -20.81
N TYR A 91 12.59 -12.24 -19.99
CA TYR A 91 12.01 -12.16 -18.66
C TYR A 91 10.47 -12.21 -18.71
N ILE A 92 9.85 -11.36 -19.54
CA ILE A 92 8.39 -11.30 -19.71
C ILE A 92 7.82 -12.67 -20.09
N LEU A 93 8.46 -13.36 -21.03
CA LEU A 93 7.99 -14.67 -21.50
C LEU A 93 8.07 -15.75 -20.42
N LEU A 94 9.17 -15.78 -19.66
CA LEU A 94 9.36 -16.75 -18.56
C LEU A 94 8.41 -16.47 -17.38
N GLU A 95 8.13 -15.19 -17.11
CA GLU A 95 7.14 -14.74 -16.12
C GLU A 95 5.72 -15.16 -16.52
N GLU A 96 5.28 -14.80 -17.73
CA GLU A 96 3.95 -15.13 -18.29
C GLU A 96 3.66 -16.63 -18.28
N ARG A 97 4.70 -17.47 -18.48
CA ARG A 97 4.56 -18.93 -18.51
C ARG A 97 4.58 -19.57 -17.11
N GLY A 98 4.92 -18.81 -16.07
CA GLY A 98 4.94 -19.25 -14.67
C GLY A 98 6.21 -20.01 -14.26
N ALA A 99 7.36 -19.76 -14.91
CA ALA A 99 8.60 -20.52 -14.70
C ALA A 99 9.63 -19.84 -13.78
N ILE A 100 9.37 -18.65 -13.25
CA ILE A 100 10.29 -17.96 -12.33
C ILE A 100 9.59 -17.77 -10.99
N GLY A 101 9.93 -18.64 -10.04
CA GLY A 101 9.71 -18.35 -8.63
C GLY A 101 10.67 -17.27 -8.16
N THR A 102 10.25 -16.61 -7.09
CA THR A 102 10.91 -15.51 -6.38
C THR A 102 12.36 -15.83 -5.93
N TYR A 103 13.33 -14.95 -6.23
CA TYR A 103 14.69 -15.01 -5.66
C TYR A 103 14.86 -14.09 -4.45
N SER A 104 15.69 -14.55 -3.50
CA SER A 104 15.97 -13.93 -2.22
C SER A 104 17.47 -13.61 -2.11
N PHE A 105 17.82 -12.50 -1.47
CA PHE A 105 19.20 -12.19 -1.08
C PHE A 105 19.49 -12.60 0.37
N VAL A 106 20.78 -12.79 0.64
CA VAL A 106 21.32 -13.20 1.94
C VAL A 106 21.18 -12.04 2.93
N SER A 107 20.19 -12.14 3.83
CA SER A 107 20.20 -11.38 5.08
C SER A 107 20.90 -12.20 6.17
N THR A 108 21.64 -11.50 7.03
CA THR A 108 22.39 -12.00 8.17
C THR A 108 21.53 -12.91 9.05
N LYS A 109 21.74 -14.23 8.90
CA LYS A 109 20.95 -15.34 9.46
C LYS A 109 19.44 -15.16 9.23
N PRO A 110 18.77 -16.03 8.45
CA PRO A 110 17.31 -16.02 8.43
C PRO A 110 16.82 -16.15 9.87
N ARG A 111 16.18 -15.10 10.42
CA ARG A 111 15.34 -15.27 11.60
C ARG A 111 14.39 -16.39 11.22
N ALA A 112 14.40 -17.49 11.98
CA ALA A 112 13.52 -18.62 11.72
C ALA A 112 12.11 -18.07 11.48
N ALA A 113 11.57 -18.32 10.29
CA ALA A 113 10.26 -17.81 9.94
C ALA A 113 9.27 -18.34 10.98
N PHE A 114 8.57 -17.45 11.68
CA PHE A 114 7.56 -17.87 12.64
C PHE A 114 6.45 -18.62 11.89
N HIS A 115 6.33 -19.91 12.17
CA HIS A 115 5.32 -20.78 11.58
C HIS A 115 4.05 -20.73 12.42
N LEU A 116 3.19 -19.74 12.17
CA LEU A 116 1.95 -19.47 12.92
C LEU A 116 1.13 -20.73 13.22
N ASN A 117 0.86 -21.56 12.21
CA ASN A 117 0.14 -22.83 12.36
C ASN A 117 0.81 -23.81 13.32
N LYS A 118 2.12 -23.97 13.20
CA LYS A 118 2.89 -24.92 14.01
C LYS A 118 2.93 -24.45 15.46
N ALA A 119 3.25 -23.17 15.68
CA ALA A 119 3.28 -22.58 17.01
C ALA A 119 1.90 -22.59 17.67
N PHE A 120 0.82 -22.40 16.90
CA PHE A 120 -0.55 -22.52 17.42
C PHE A 120 -0.86 -23.94 17.91
N GLN A 121 -0.45 -24.97 17.16
CA GLN A 121 -0.65 -26.38 17.54
C GLN A 121 0.16 -26.80 18.78
N GLU A 122 1.22 -26.06 19.12
CA GLU A 122 2.04 -26.30 20.31
C GLU A 122 1.38 -25.75 21.60
N ILE A 123 0.33 -24.92 21.49
CA ILE A 123 -0.42 -24.39 22.64
C ILE A 123 -1.47 -25.40 23.09
N ALA A 124 -1.40 -25.81 24.35
CA ALA A 124 -2.44 -26.63 24.97
C ALA A 124 -3.59 -25.74 25.48
N PHE A 125 -4.58 -25.47 24.63
CA PHE A 125 -5.74 -24.66 25.01
C PHE A 125 -6.61 -25.37 26.07
N PRO A 126 -6.91 -24.72 27.20
CA PRO A 126 -7.85 -25.22 28.20
C PRO A 126 -9.26 -25.36 27.63
N THR A 127 -10.05 -26.31 28.15
CA THR A 127 -11.44 -26.53 27.70
C THR A 127 -12.36 -25.33 27.91
N GLN A 128 -12.06 -24.50 28.90
CA GLN A 128 -12.79 -23.29 29.25
C GLN A 128 -12.21 -22.03 28.60
N PHE A 129 -11.26 -22.17 27.66
CA PHE A 129 -10.64 -21.01 27.01
C PHE A 129 -11.68 -20.15 26.30
N SER A 130 -11.63 -18.85 26.59
CA SER A 130 -12.39 -17.81 25.90
C SER A 130 -11.45 -16.69 25.47
N VAL A 131 -11.53 -16.30 24.21
CA VAL A 131 -10.79 -15.14 23.70
C VAL A 131 -11.30 -13.83 24.32
N ASP A 132 -12.56 -13.80 24.76
CA ASP A 132 -13.17 -12.61 25.38
C ASP A 132 -12.49 -12.23 26.69
N ASP A 133 -11.90 -13.19 27.40
CA ASP A 133 -11.12 -12.94 28.62
C ASP A 133 -9.88 -12.08 28.36
N PHE A 134 -9.43 -12.01 27.10
CA PHE A 134 -8.27 -11.27 26.63
C PHE A 134 -8.65 -10.07 25.75
N ASN A 135 -9.94 -9.84 25.48
CA ASN A 135 -10.41 -8.77 24.60
C ASN A 135 -10.58 -7.44 25.37
N ASP A 136 -9.58 -7.10 26.19
CA ASP A 136 -9.46 -5.86 26.95
C ASP A 136 -8.00 -5.38 26.89
N LEU A 137 -7.80 -4.11 26.52
CA LEU A 137 -6.49 -3.52 26.34
C LEU A 137 -5.64 -3.58 27.62
N SER A 138 -6.26 -3.42 28.80
CA SER A 138 -5.59 -3.45 30.09
C SER A 138 -5.06 -4.85 30.41
N VAL A 139 -5.83 -5.89 30.09
CA VAL A 139 -5.43 -7.30 30.24
C VAL A 139 -4.23 -7.58 29.33
N MET A 140 -4.28 -7.15 28.07
CA MET A 140 -3.18 -7.36 27.13
C MET A 140 -1.91 -6.61 27.51
N LYS A 141 -2.00 -5.36 27.95
CA LYS A 141 -0.84 -4.59 28.44
C LYS A 141 -0.19 -5.24 29.65
N LYS A 142 -0.98 -5.76 30.59
CA LYS A 142 -0.47 -6.52 31.75
C LYS A 142 0.22 -7.81 31.32
N LEU A 143 -0.38 -8.54 30.39
CA LEU A 143 0.18 -9.78 29.85
C LEU A 143 1.53 -9.52 29.15
N GLU A 144 1.63 -8.47 28.34
CA GLU A 144 2.89 -8.02 27.72
C GLU A 144 3.94 -7.60 28.75
N ALA A 145 3.52 -6.89 29.81
CA ALA A 145 4.43 -6.39 30.85
C ALA A 145 4.92 -7.46 31.84
N ASN A 146 4.45 -8.72 31.72
CA ASN A 146 4.66 -9.77 32.73
C ASN A 146 4.13 -9.39 34.12
N ASP A 147 3.01 -8.68 34.20
CA ASP A 147 2.41 -8.32 35.48
C ASP A 147 1.86 -9.57 36.18
N GLU A 148 2.42 -9.93 37.34
CA GLU A 148 2.04 -11.12 38.11
C GLU A 148 0.57 -11.10 38.57
N THR A 149 -0.07 -9.91 38.66
CA THR A 149 -1.49 -9.81 39.02
C THR A 149 -2.40 -10.47 38.00
N ILE A 150 -1.94 -10.65 36.76
CA ILE A 150 -2.74 -11.27 35.68
C ILE A 150 -3.05 -12.74 35.98
N TYR A 151 -2.16 -13.44 36.69
CA TYR A 151 -2.30 -14.85 37.03
C TYR A 151 -3.36 -15.09 38.10
N GLU A 152 -3.69 -14.08 38.90
CA GLU A 152 -4.77 -14.12 39.88
C GLU A 152 -6.12 -13.69 39.28
N GLN A 153 -6.08 -12.89 38.19
CA GLN A 153 -7.26 -12.34 37.53
C GLN A 153 -7.90 -13.31 36.54
N LEU A 154 -7.10 -14.13 35.86
CA LEU A 154 -7.58 -15.03 34.81
C LEU A 154 -7.64 -16.50 35.27
N PRO A 155 -8.62 -17.28 34.80
CA PRO A 155 -8.81 -18.69 35.20
C PRO A 155 -7.88 -19.65 34.45
N TYR A 156 -6.63 -19.25 34.21
CA TYR A 156 -5.66 -19.99 33.42
C TYR A 156 -4.34 -20.17 34.17
N ASP A 157 -3.64 -21.27 33.91
CA ASP A 157 -2.33 -21.49 34.51
C ASP A 157 -1.24 -20.61 33.85
N ARG A 158 -0.16 -20.39 34.60
CA ARG A 158 0.97 -19.56 34.17
C ARG A 158 1.64 -20.09 32.90
N VAL A 159 1.75 -21.42 32.75
CA VAL A 159 2.42 -22.05 31.61
C VAL A 159 1.66 -21.76 30.32
N PHE A 160 0.33 -21.89 30.36
CA PHE A 160 -0.55 -21.53 29.27
C PHE A 160 -0.47 -20.03 28.95
N LEU A 161 -0.57 -19.15 29.94
CA LEU A 161 -0.57 -17.70 29.74
C LEU A 161 0.74 -17.20 29.10
N GLU A 162 1.89 -17.73 29.54
CA GLU A 162 3.19 -17.41 28.94
C GLU A 162 3.29 -17.91 27.49
N ALA A 163 2.84 -19.14 27.20
CA ALA A 163 2.85 -19.70 25.85
C ALA A 163 1.89 -18.94 24.91
N TYR A 164 0.68 -18.66 25.38
CA TYR A 164 -0.35 -17.94 24.67
C TYR A 164 0.11 -16.51 24.33
N ARG A 165 0.64 -15.77 25.31
CA ARG A 165 1.22 -14.45 25.07
C ARG A 165 2.33 -14.50 24.01
N ASN A 166 3.29 -15.41 24.14
CA ASN A 166 4.41 -15.50 23.21
C ASN A 166 3.93 -15.77 21.77
N TRP A 167 2.86 -16.56 21.61
CA TRP A 167 2.21 -16.77 20.34
C TRP A 167 1.49 -15.52 19.83
N CYS A 168 0.67 -14.87 20.67
CA CYS A 168 -0.02 -13.62 20.32
C CYS A 168 0.97 -12.56 19.84
N ASN A 169 2.05 -12.30 20.59
CA ASN A 169 3.07 -11.30 20.28
C ASN A 169 3.75 -11.56 18.93
N GLN A 170 3.92 -12.82 18.55
CA GLN A 170 4.50 -13.18 17.25
C GLN A 170 3.44 -13.16 16.13
N ALA A 171 2.21 -13.57 16.43
CA ALA A 171 1.11 -13.57 15.49
C ALA A 171 0.75 -12.16 15.03
N VAL A 172 0.62 -11.18 15.94
CA VAL A 172 0.26 -9.80 15.59
C VAL A 172 1.29 -9.08 14.71
N GLN A 173 2.50 -9.60 14.58
CA GLN A 173 3.51 -9.06 13.66
C GLN A 173 3.32 -9.55 12.21
N LEU A 174 2.39 -10.48 11.98
CA LEU A 174 2.09 -11.01 10.66
C LEU A 174 1.02 -10.18 9.94
N HIS A 175 1.03 -10.27 8.61
CA HIS A 175 0.03 -9.62 7.77
C HIS A 175 -1.40 -10.06 8.15
N PRO A 176 -2.39 -9.15 8.23
CA PRO A 176 -3.74 -9.45 8.72
C PRO A 176 -4.46 -10.59 7.99
N SER A 177 -4.21 -10.74 6.68
CA SER A 177 -4.76 -11.85 5.88
C SER A 177 -4.37 -13.25 6.39
N ARG A 178 -3.28 -13.37 7.15
CA ARG A 178 -2.84 -14.63 7.77
C ARG A 178 -3.50 -14.87 9.12
N LEU A 179 -4.12 -13.86 9.72
CA LEU A 179 -4.67 -13.89 11.07
C LEU A 179 -6.16 -14.23 11.10
N THR A 180 -6.89 -14.03 10.00
CA THR A 180 -8.34 -14.22 9.93
C THR A 180 -8.80 -15.59 10.43
N ALA A 181 -8.05 -16.66 10.15
CA ALA A 181 -8.37 -18.01 10.61
C ALA A 181 -8.23 -18.21 12.13
N TYR A 182 -7.61 -17.27 12.83
CA TYR A 182 -7.29 -17.37 14.25
C TYR A 182 -7.98 -16.31 15.12
N PHE A 183 -8.89 -15.49 14.58
CA PHE A 183 -9.60 -14.49 15.40
C PHE A 183 -10.47 -15.10 16.51
N GLN A 184 -10.78 -16.40 16.44
CA GLN A 184 -11.40 -17.14 17.57
C GLN A 184 -10.44 -17.36 18.75
N TYR A 185 -9.13 -17.17 18.54
CA TYR A 185 -8.09 -17.39 19.54
C TYR A 185 -7.20 -16.17 19.74
N LEU A 186 -7.26 -15.17 18.87
CA LEU A 186 -6.44 -13.96 18.91
C LEU A 186 -7.37 -12.75 19.16
N PRO A 187 -7.28 -12.07 20.32
CA PRO A 187 -8.17 -10.96 20.65
C PRO A 187 -8.01 -9.83 19.64
N PHE A 188 -9.13 -9.36 19.09
CA PHE A 188 -9.11 -8.32 18.07
C PHE A 188 -8.63 -6.98 18.64
N THR A 189 -8.91 -6.71 19.93
CA THR A 189 -8.31 -5.60 20.69
C THR A 189 -6.78 -5.60 20.59
N TYR A 190 -6.14 -6.76 20.71
CA TYR A 190 -4.69 -6.85 20.60
C TYR A 190 -4.19 -6.67 19.16
N VAL A 191 -4.95 -7.15 18.17
CA VAL A 191 -4.66 -6.89 16.76
C VAL A 191 -4.69 -5.38 16.49
N CYS A 192 -5.75 -4.68 16.92
CA CYS A 192 -5.87 -3.22 16.79
C CYS A 192 -4.72 -2.47 17.49
N TYR A 193 -4.32 -2.91 18.68
CA TYR A 193 -3.26 -2.28 19.45
C TYR A 193 -1.85 -2.49 18.87
N ALA A 194 -1.51 -3.74 18.49
CA ALA A 194 -0.12 -4.14 18.29
C ALA A 194 0.26 -4.48 16.85
N ASN A 195 -0.70 -4.69 15.94
CA ASN A 195 -0.36 -5.05 14.56
C ASN A 195 -0.03 -3.80 13.72
N PRO A 196 1.23 -3.60 13.30
CA PRO A 196 1.63 -2.39 12.57
C PRO A 196 1.28 -2.45 11.07
N LEU A 197 0.71 -3.57 10.60
CA LEU A 197 0.43 -3.86 9.19
C LEU A 197 -1.07 -3.74 8.85
N LEU A 198 -1.91 -3.24 9.76
CA LEU A 198 -3.31 -3.01 9.46
C LEU A 198 -3.44 -1.93 8.37
N SER A 199 -4.17 -2.27 7.32
CA SER A 199 -4.61 -1.33 6.29
C SER A 199 -5.95 -0.73 6.68
N GLU A 200 -6.24 0.48 6.21
CA GLU A 200 -7.54 1.12 6.44
C GLU A 200 -8.68 0.29 5.86
N GLN A 201 -8.46 -0.33 4.69
CA GLN A 201 -9.44 -1.26 4.11
C GLN A 201 -9.73 -2.42 5.06
N PHE A 202 -8.71 -3.03 5.67
CA PHE A 202 -8.91 -4.09 6.65
C PHE A 202 -9.73 -3.61 7.86
N LEU A 203 -9.45 -2.42 8.39
CA LEU A 203 -10.23 -1.85 9.50
C LEU A 203 -11.69 -1.60 9.12
N ILE A 204 -11.96 -1.14 7.89
CA ILE A 204 -13.32 -0.96 7.39
C ILE A 204 -14.03 -2.31 7.26
N ASP A 205 -13.34 -3.34 6.78
CA ASP A 205 -13.93 -4.67 6.58
C ASP A 205 -14.43 -5.29 7.88
N TYR A 206 -13.70 -5.04 8.98
CA TYR A 206 -13.96 -5.56 10.31
C TYR A 206 -14.41 -4.45 11.28
N LEU A 207 -15.02 -3.37 10.76
CA LEU A 207 -15.40 -2.21 11.56
C LEU A 207 -16.21 -2.57 12.84
N PRO A 208 -17.14 -3.54 12.81
CA PRO A 208 -17.86 -3.96 14.03
C PRO A 208 -16.96 -4.56 15.11
N GLU A 209 -15.85 -5.20 14.73
CA GLU A 209 -14.90 -5.80 15.66
C GLU A 209 -13.77 -4.85 16.09
N VAL A 210 -13.57 -3.73 15.38
CA VAL A 210 -12.50 -2.76 15.67
C VAL A 210 -12.66 -2.13 17.04
N ASP A 211 -11.69 -2.39 17.91
CA ASP A 211 -11.52 -1.69 19.17
C ASP A 211 -10.78 -0.36 18.92
N LEU A 212 -11.54 0.72 18.77
CA LEU A 212 -10.99 2.07 18.57
C LEU A 212 -10.20 2.59 19.78
N GLU A 213 -10.53 2.13 20.99
CA GLU A 213 -9.81 2.52 22.21
C GLU A 213 -8.41 1.91 22.24
N ALA A 214 -8.25 0.71 21.67
CA ALA A 214 -6.95 0.09 21.44
C ALA A 214 -6.21 0.67 20.23
N LEU A 215 -6.93 0.89 19.12
CA LEU A 215 -6.36 1.37 17.86
C LEU A 215 -5.67 2.74 17.99
N GLN A 216 -6.18 3.64 18.83
CA GLN A 216 -5.58 4.97 19.06
C GLN A 216 -4.16 4.95 19.64
N TYR A 217 -3.63 3.79 20.02
CA TYR A 217 -2.24 3.63 20.48
C TYR A 217 -1.31 3.02 19.42
N ASN A 218 -1.86 2.61 18.26
CA ASN A 218 -1.10 1.98 17.18
C ASN A 218 -0.57 3.04 16.20
N LYS A 219 0.50 3.75 16.58
CA LYS A 219 1.07 4.86 15.82
C LYS A 219 1.34 4.54 14.34
N PRO A 220 1.97 3.40 13.98
CA PRO A 220 2.24 3.06 12.58
C PRO A 220 0.98 2.91 11.72
N VAL A 221 -0.15 2.56 12.33
CA VAL A 221 -1.43 2.50 11.61
C VAL A 221 -2.02 3.90 11.52
N LEU A 222 -2.10 4.64 12.63
CA LEU A 222 -2.67 6.00 12.68
C LEU A 222 -2.03 6.96 11.68
N GLU A 223 -0.71 6.86 11.48
CA GLU A 223 0.02 7.68 10.51
C GLU A 223 -0.48 7.50 9.07
N ARG A 224 -0.99 6.31 8.73
CA ARG A 224 -1.39 5.95 7.37
C ARG A 224 -2.90 6.04 7.12
N LEU A 225 -3.69 6.32 8.16
CA LEU A 225 -5.14 6.45 8.05
C LEU A 225 -5.51 7.77 7.37
N SER A 226 -6.54 7.71 6.54
CA SER A 226 -7.15 8.88 5.93
C SER A 226 -7.70 9.83 7.00
N MET A 227 -7.78 11.12 6.64
CA MET A 227 -8.46 12.14 7.44
C MET A 227 -9.87 11.70 7.86
N SER A 228 -10.58 11.02 6.96
CA SER A 228 -11.93 10.47 7.19
C SER A 228 -11.94 9.46 8.34
N PHE A 229 -11.02 8.48 8.35
CA PHE A 229 -10.98 7.47 9.40
C PHE A 229 -10.48 8.03 10.73
N LYS A 230 -9.48 8.92 10.71
CA LYS A 230 -9.02 9.62 11.92
C LYS A 230 -10.16 10.41 12.58
N ARG A 231 -10.96 11.12 11.78
CA ARG A 231 -12.15 11.85 12.25
C ARG A 231 -13.19 10.89 12.83
N TYR A 232 -13.46 9.77 12.17
CA TYR A 232 -14.35 8.72 12.70
C TYR A 232 -13.87 8.17 14.05
N LEU A 233 -12.57 7.88 14.18
CA LEU A 233 -11.95 7.42 15.43
C LEU A 233 -12.18 8.43 16.57
N VAL A 234 -11.81 9.70 16.34
CA VAL A 234 -11.91 10.74 17.38
C VAL A 234 -13.37 10.98 17.78
N THR A 235 -14.26 11.16 16.80
CA THR A 235 -15.69 11.44 17.06
C THR A 235 -16.37 10.29 17.80
N THR A 236 -16.07 9.05 17.45
CA THR A 236 -16.63 7.87 18.11
C THR A 236 -16.12 7.72 19.55
N LEU A 237 -14.83 7.94 19.79
CA LEU A 237 -14.26 7.90 21.14
C LEU A 237 -14.87 9.00 22.03
N MET A 238 -15.02 10.21 21.51
CA MET A 238 -15.65 11.32 22.22
C MET A 238 -17.13 11.06 22.53
N ALA A 239 -17.90 10.56 21.55
CA ALA A 239 -19.31 10.23 21.73
C ALA A 239 -19.50 9.17 22.84
N ASN A 240 -18.59 8.21 22.91
CA ASN A 240 -18.58 7.15 23.92
C ASN A 240 -17.89 7.56 25.24
N LYS A 241 -17.50 8.83 25.40
CA LYS A 241 -16.79 9.37 26.58
C LYS A 241 -15.53 8.60 26.93
N LYS A 242 -14.84 8.06 25.93
CA LYS A 242 -13.56 7.38 26.08
C LYS A 242 -12.44 8.41 26.17
N ARG A 243 -11.35 8.04 26.84
CA ARG A 243 -10.17 8.90 26.94
C ARG A 243 -9.43 8.88 25.62
N LEU A 244 -9.18 10.07 25.08
CA LEU A 244 -8.32 10.26 23.91
C LEU A 244 -6.85 10.14 24.31
N ASN A 245 -6.03 9.65 23.38
CA ASN A 245 -4.60 9.51 23.56
C ASN A 245 -3.95 10.89 23.82
N PRO A 246 -3.12 11.03 24.87
CA PRO A 246 -2.41 12.28 25.15
C PRO A 246 -1.55 12.78 24.00
N ASP A 247 -1.10 11.91 23.09
CA ASP A 247 -0.25 12.29 21.96
C ASP A 247 -0.91 13.28 20.99
N PHE A 248 -2.25 13.29 20.89
CA PHE A 248 -2.97 14.15 19.93
C PHE A 248 -4.16 14.92 20.51
N VAL A 249 -4.51 14.71 21.79
CA VAL A 249 -5.73 15.28 22.39
C VAL A 249 -5.77 16.81 22.35
N ASP A 250 -4.61 17.45 22.44
CA ASP A 250 -4.50 18.92 22.44
C ASP A 250 -4.37 19.50 21.01
N GLN A 251 -4.22 18.65 19.99
CA GLN A 251 -3.98 19.02 18.58
C GLN A 251 -4.84 18.15 17.64
N LEU A 252 -6.14 18.06 17.91
CA LEU A 252 -7.04 17.16 17.19
C LEU A 252 -7.15 17.49 15.71
N ASP A 253 -7.25 18.78 15.37
CA ASP A 253 -7.39 19.21 13.98
C ASP A 253 -6.11 18.89 13.20
N ASP A 254 -4.92 19.17 13.76
CA ASP A 254 -3.64 18.82 13.14
C ASP A 254 -3.46 17.30 13.00
N PHE A 255 -3.85 16.52 14.01
CA PHE A 255 -3.80 15.06 13.93
C PHE A 255 -4.67 14.51 12.79
N ILE A 256 -5.89 15.04 12.67
CA ILE A 256 -6.85 14.63 11.65
C ILE A 256 -6.38 15.08 10.25
N GLU A 257 -5.97 16.33 10.10
CA GLU A 257 -5.66 16.96 8.80
C GLU A 257 -4.25 16.65 8.28
N SER A 258 -3.26 16.46 9.17
CA SER A 258 -1.87 16.26 8.75
C SER A 258 -1.54 14.80 8.42
N ASN A 259 -0.99 14.59 7.23
CA ASN A 259 -0.38 13.32 6.82
C ASN A 259 1.01 13.10 7.47
N ALA A 260 1.57 14.11 8.12
CA ALA A 260 2.90 14.09 8.73
C ALA A 260 2.88 14.28 10.26
N PHE A 261 1.71 14.20 10.92
CA PHE A 261 1.55 14.44 12.36
C PHE A 261 2.62 13.72 13.20
N TYR A 262 2.83 12.41 12.96
CA TYR A 262 3.85 11.64 13.66
C TYR A 262 5.26 11.71 13.04
N ASN A 263 5.38 12.12 11.78
CA ASN A 263 6.68 12.29 11.09
C ASN A 263 7.43 13.54 11.57
N SER A 264 6.71 14.56 12.06
CA SER A 264 7.29 15.81 12.58
C SER A 264 8.17 15.63 13.82
N PHE A 265 8.04 14.51 14.55
CA PHE A 265 8.77 14.25 15.80
C PHE A 265 9.97 13.31 15.66
N GLU A 266 10.19 12.69 14.49
CA GLU A 266 11.37 11.86 14.21
C GLU A 266 12.32 12.56 13.22
N LEU A 267 13.00 13.62 13.70
CA LEU A 267 14.26 14.06 13.10
C LEU A 267 15.29 12.93 13.30
N ILE A 268 15.33 11.98 12.37
CA ILE A 268 16.42 11.04 12.27
C ILE A 268 17.62 11.85 11.78
N TYR A 269 18.46 12.30 12.72
CA TYR A 269 19.82 12.72 12.41
C TYR A 269 20.51 11.52 11.76
N LEU A 270 20.59 11.52 10.44
CA LEU A 270 21.53 10.69 9.73
C LEU A 270 22.92 11.07 10.26
N PRO A 271 23.71 10.14 10.78
CA PRO A 271 25.08 10.47 11.17
C PRO A 271 25.78 11.05 9.94
N GLU A 272 26.39 12.23 10.10
CA GLU A 272 27.29 12.82 9.12
C GLU A 272 28.41 11.81 8.86
N ALA A 273 28.26 11.03 7.79
CA ALA A 273 29.23 10.04 7.37
C ALA A 273 30.18 10.73 6.39
N ASP A 274 31.22 11.35 6.94
CA ASP A 274 32.50 11.46 6.25
C ASP A 274 32.94 10.05 5.81
N ASP A 275 33.45 9.94 4.58
CA ASP A 275 33.86 8.72 3.86
C ASP A 275 32.76 7.91 3.14
N ILE A 276 31.91 8.56 2.33
CA ILE A 276 31.28 7.88 1.19
C ILE A 276 32.24 8.00 -0.01
N PRO A 277 32.90 6.91 -0.47
CA PRO A 277 33.69 6.97 -1.69
C PRO A 277 32.76 7.27 -2.87
N ASP A 278 33.18 8.21 -3.74
CA ASP A 278 32.54 8.48 -5.03
C ASP A 278 32.28 7.15 -5.76
N MET A 279 31.01 6.73 -5.81
CA MET A 279 30.57 5.61 -6.62
C MET A 279 30.18 6.12 -8.00
N ASP A 280 30.89 5.64 -9.02
CA ASP A 280 30.38 5.67 -10.39
C ASP A 280 29.12 4.80 -10.47
N LEU A 281 27.95 5.46 -10.41
CA LEU A 281 26.64 4.82 -10.44
C LEU A 281 26.34 4.27 -11.85
N GLN A 282 26.51 2.96 -12.03
CA GLN A 282 25.70 2.19 -12.99
C GLN A 282 24.47 1.63 -12.25
N LEU A 283 23.40 2.42 -12.20
CA LEU A 283 22.12 2.10 -11.58
C LEU A 283 21.53 0.78 -12.10
N PHE A 284 21.34 -0.22 -11.22
CA PHE A 284 20.16 -1.10 -11.18
C PHE A 284 20.02 -1.73 -9.77
N GLU A 285 19.19 -1.14 -8.90
CA GLU A 285 18.88 -1.69 -7.57
C GLU A 285 17.72 -2.69 -7.63
N TYR A 286 17.88 -3.88 -7.04
CA TYR A 286 16.79 -4.65 -6.43
C TYR A 286 17.31 -5.58 -5.32
N ASP A 287 17.01 -5.26 -4.06
CA ASP A 287 16.80 -6.22 -2.97
C ASP A 287 15.88 -5.61 -1.90
N ARG A 288 14.79 -6.31 -1.53
CA ARG A 288 14.13 -6.18 -0.21
C ARG A 288 13.46 -7.48 0.26
N GLY A 289 14.22 -8.58 0.35
CA GLY A 289 14.02 -9.71 1.29
C GLY A 289 12.60 -10.20 1.66
N SER A 290 12.50 -10.89 2.81
CA SER A 290 11.28 -11.56 3.31
C SER A 290 10.34 -10.64 4.10
N TYR A 291 10.70 -9.36 4.23
CA TYR A 291 9.98 -8.36 5.01
C TYR A 291 9.90 -7.04 4.23
N LYS A 292 8.67 -6.77 3.77
CA LYS A 292 8.10 -5.48 3.33
C LYS A 292 8.30 -5.03 1.88
N TRP A 293 7.17 -4.55 1.36
CA TRP A 293 6.96 -3.74 0.18
C TRP A 293 6.80 -2.26 0.55
N ALA A 294 7.36 -1.40 -0.29
CA ALA A 294 6.71 -0.24 -0.92
C ALA A 294 7.55 0.12 -2.16
N GLY A 295 6.94 0.15 -3.36
CA GLY A 295 7.65 0.26 -4.64
C GLY A 295 8.03 -1.10 -5.27
N SER A 296 7.04 -1.95 -5.62
CA SER A 296 7.26 -3.14 -6.46
C SER A 296 7.60 -2.75 -7.90
N GLU A 297 8.62 -1.92 -8.06
CA GLU A 297 8.70 -1.06 -9.22
C GLU A 297 9.05 -1.84 -10.48
N HIS A 298 9.99 -2.77 -10.54
CA HIS A 298 10.72 -2.99 -11.80
C HIS A 298 11.24 -1.66 -12.39
N LEU A 299 12.55 -1.60 -12.57
CA LEU A 299 13.22 -0.52 -13.28
C LEU A 299 12.91 -0.60 -14.78
N VAL A 300 11.66 -0.30 -15.15
CA VAL A 300 11.23 0.24 -16.44
C VAL A 300 10.03 1.16 -16.15
N LYS A 301 10.20 2.47 -16.36
CA LYS A 301 9.09 3.44 -16.22
C LYS A 301 7.84 2.94 -16.96
N GLY A 302 6.75 2.67 -16.22
CA GLY A 302 5.39 2.60 -16.76
C GLY A 302 4.73 1.24 -16.99
N ILE A 303 5.25 0.12 -16.45
CA ILE A 303 4.56 -1.19 -16.53
C ILE A 303 4.38 -1.80 -15.12
N PRO A 304 3.14 -1.91 -14.58
CA PRO A 304 2.90 -2.52 -13.28
C PRO A 304 3.13 -4.03 -13.27
N SER A 305 3.92 -4.54 -12.32
CA SER A 305 4.12 -6.00 -12.10
C SER A 305 2.80 -6.76 -11.89
N LEU A 306 2.75 -8.05 -12.21
CA LEU A 306 1.58 -8.89 -11.93
C LEU A 306 1.22 -8.91 -10.43
N VAL A 307 2.22 -8.78 -9.55
CA VAL A 307 1.99 -8.70 -8.11
C VAL A 307 1.32 -7.36 -7.75
N SER A 308 1.71 -6.24 -8.35
CA SER A 308 1.03 -4.94 -8.18
C SER A 308 -0.38 -4.90 -8.78
N GLN A 309 -0.66 -5.76 -9.77
CA GLN A 309 -2.00 -5.97 -10.33
C GLN A 309 -2.88 -6.89 -9.45
N LYS A 310 -2.28 -7.75 -8.63
CA LYS A 310 -2.98 -8.69 -7.75
C LYS A 310 -3.09 -8.20 -6.31
N TYR A 311 -2.20 -7.33 -5.87
CA TYR A 311 -2.11 -6.84 -4.50
C TYR A 311 -1.97 -5.32 -4.49
N ASN A 312 -2.51 -4.67 -3.45
CA ASN A 312 -2.32 -3.25 -3.22
C ASN A 312 -0.95 -2.96 -2.58
N ARG A 313 -0.65 -1.67 -2.35
CA ARG A 313 0.61 -1.24 -1.70
C ARG A 313 0.84 -1.81 -0.29
N TYR A 314 -0.22 -2.28 0.37
CA TYR A 314 -0.18 -2.84 1.71
C TYR A 314 -0.06 -4.38 1.73
N GLY A 315 -0.13 -5.04 0.56
CA GLY A 315 -0.10 -6.50 0.45
C GLY A 315 -1.47 -7.16 0.51
N ASP A 316 -2.56 -6.39 0.53
CA ASP A 316 -3.92 -6.93 0.43
C ASP A 316 -4.23 -7.32 -1.02
N ARG A 317 -4.86 -8.46 -1.22
CA ARG A 317 -5.28 -8.91 -2.54
C ARG A 317 -6.34 -7.96 -3.09
N ARG A 318 -6.13 -7.44 -4.30
CA ARG A 318 -7.15 -6.73 -5.07
C ARG A 318 -8.34 -7.66 -5.33
N LEU A 319 -9.52 -7.19 -4.95
CA LEU A 319 -10.76 -7.94 -5.09
C LEU A 319 -11.22 -7.91 -6.55
N THR A 320 -11.79 -9.03 -7.00
CA THR A 320 -12.53 -9.06 -8.26
C THR A 320 -13.84 -8.26 -8.11
N ASN A 321 -14.45 -7.88 -9.24
CA ASN A 321 -15.74 -7.20 -9.25
C ASN A 321 -16.81 -7.95 -8.43
N THR A 322 -16.90 -9.27 -8.58
CA THR A 322 -17.88 -10.11 -7.88
C THR A 322 -17.64 -10.13 -6.36
N GLU A 323 -16.38 -10.23 -5.95
CA GLU A 323 -16.01 -10.25 -4.53
C GLU A 323 -16.29 -8.90 -3.88
N MET A 324 -15.91 -7.81 -4.56
CA MET A 324 -16.20 -6.46 -4.09
C MET A 324 -17.69 -6.19 -4.03
N ASP A 325 -18.49 -6.63 -5.00
CA ASP A 325 -19.95 -6.47 -4.98
C ASP A 325 -20.60 -7.18 -3.79
N LYS A 326 -20.14 -8.41 -3.49
CA LYS A 326 -20.62 -9.15 -2.32
C LYS A 326 -20.27 -8.42 -1.03
N LYS A 327 -19.04 -7.89 -0.96
CA LYS A 327 -18.50 -7.19 0.20
C LYS A 327 -19.21 -5.85 0.44
N PHE A 328 -19.32 -5.03 -0.60
CA PHE A 328 -19.96 -3.72 -0.56
C PHE A 328 -21.44 -3.80 -0.16
N LYS A 329 -22.16 -4.83 -0.64
CA LYS A 329 -23.55 -5.09 -0.21
C LYS A 329 -23.69 -5.46 1.27
N ALA A 330 -22.65 -6.01 1.88
CA ALA A 330 -22.63 -6.38 3.29
C ALA A 330 -22.24 -5.21 4.21
N TYR A 331 -21.69 -4.13 3.66
CA TYR A 331 -21.32 -2.95 4.44
C TYR A 331 -22.54 -2.23 5.00
N ASN A 332 -22.44 -1.82 6.26
CA ASN A 332 -23.32 -0.82 6.84
C ASN A 332 -22.99 0.59 6.30
N GLU A 333 -23.78 1.59 6.68
CA GLU A 333 -23.62 2.95 6.15
C GLU A 333 -22.30 3.59 6.58
N GLU A 334 -21.83 3.36 7.80
CA GLU A 334 -20.53 3.83 8.29
C GLU A 334 -19.37 3.22 7.50
N GLN A 335 -19.41 1.91 7.23
CA GLN A 335 -18.42 1.21 6.42
C GLN A 335 -18.41 1.72 4.99
N LYS A 336 -19.58 1.98 4.39
CA LYS A 336 -19.67 2.58 3.04
C LYS A 336 -19.06 3.97 3.04
N GLN A 337 -19.39 4.80 4.03
CA GLN A 337 -18.87 6.15 4.15
C GLN A 337 -17.34 6.14 4.26
N LEU A 338 -16.77 5.37 5.18
CA LEU A 338 -15.31 5.23 5.31
C LEU A 338 -14.66 4.65 4.05
N PHE A 339 -15.29 3.65 3.43
CA PHE A 339 -14.83 3.07 2.17
C PHE A 339 -14.72 4.13 1.07
N THR A 340 -15.65 5.08 0.98
CA THR A 340 -15.58 6.11 -0.07
C THR A 340 -14.35 7.01 0.01
N ALA A 341 -13.77 7.24 1.19
CA ALA A 341 -12.57 8.06 1.31
C ALA A 341 -11.32 7.38 0.73
N ILE A 342 -11.28 6.05 0.70
CA ILE A 342 -10.12 5.29 0.22
C ILE A 342 -10.36 4.50 -1.07
N ALA A 343 -11.60 4.54 -1.59
CA ALA A 343 -11.97 3.80 -2.78
C ALA A 343 -11.22 4.30 -4.03
N GLU A 344 -10.61 3.38 -4.77
CA GLU A 344 -10.06 3.68 -6.10
C GLU A 344 -11.17 4.15 -7.06
N LEU A 345 -10.81 4.98 -8.04
CA LEU A 345 -11.75 5.60 -9.00
C LEU A 345 -12.69 4.61 -9.70
N HIS A 346 -12.20 3.40 -10.01
CA HIS A 346 -13.03 2.34 -10.59
C HIS A 346 -14.22 1.97 -9.70
N TRP A 347 -14.00 1.83 -8.39
CA TRP A 347 -15.06 1.50 -7.43
C TRP A 347 -16.00 2.68 -7.22
N LEU A 348 -15.47 3.91 -7.15
CA LEU A 348 -16.29 5.12 -7.08
C LEU A 348 -17.25 5.20 -8.28
N ASN A 349 -16.74 5.02 -9.50
CA ASN A 349 -17.59 5.01 -10.70
C ASN A 349 -18.62 3.87 -10.66
N LYS A 350 -18.22 2.66 -10.24
CA LYS A 350 -19.11 1.51 -10.20
C LYS A 350 -20.28 1.72 -9.24
N TYR A 351 -20.01 2.23 -8.03
CA TYR A 351 -21.00 2.42 -6.97
C TYR A 351 -21.54 3.84 -6.88
N ARG A 352 -21.26 4.71 -7.86
CA ARG A 352 -21.61 6.15 -7.85
C ARG A 352 -23.03 6.53 -7.42
N ASN A 353 -24.01 5.64 -7.61
CA ASN A 353 -25.41 5.92 -7.24
C ASN A 353 -25.74 5.52 -5.79
N GLU A 354 -24.85 4.79 -5.13
CA GLU A 354 -24.99 4.27 -3.77
C GLU A 354 -24.04 4.98 -2.79
N LEU A 355 -23.18 5.87 -3.28
CA LEU A 355 -22.16 6.58 -2.49
C LEU A 355 -22.55 8.04 -2.26
N ASP A 356 -22.19 8.56 -1.10
CA ASP A 356 -22.31 9.99 -0.78
C ASP A 356 -21.19 10.77 -1.46
N TRP A 357 -21.57 11.54 -2.48
CA TRP A 357 -20.63 12.36 -3.23
C TRP A 357 -20.07 13.54 -2.46
N SER A 358 -20.77 14.04 -1.45
CA SER A 358 -20.23 15.06 -0.54
C SER A 358 -19.03 14.48 0.19
N TYR A 359 -19.15 13.26 0.70
CA TYR A 359 -18.05 12.59 1.40
C TYR A 359 -16.89 12.21 0.46
N ILE A 360 -17.20 11.71 -0.75
CA ILE A 360 -16.20 11.45 -1.78
C ILE A 360 -15.41 12.73 -2.07
N CYS A 361 -16.10 13.82 -2.39
CA CYS A 361 -15.48 15.09 -2.73
C CYS A 361 -14.62 15.63 -1.59
N GLN A 362 -15.04 15.47 -0.34
CA GLN A 362 -14.33 15.98 0.83
C GLN A 362 -13.07 15.18 1.18
N TYR A 363 -13.06 13.86 1.04
CA TYR A 363 -12.03 13.02 1.65
C TYR A 363 -11.28 12.09 0.69
N ASN A 364 -11.77 11.87 -0.53
CA ASN A 364 -11.13 10.89 -1.41
C ASN A 364 -9.87 11.46 -2.07
N VAL A 365 -8.73 10.87 -1.76
CA VAL A 365 -7.40 11.27 -2.25
C VAL A 365 -7.10 10.83 -3.69
N HIS A 366 -7.95 9.97 -4.27
CA HIS A 366 -7.75 9.42 -5.60
C HIS A 366 -8.47 10.22 -6.69
N LEU A 367 -9.23 11.26 -6.32
CA LEU A 367 -9.95 12.09 -7.28
C LEU A 367 -8.97 12.76 -8.24
N THR A 368 -9.32 12.71 -9.52
CA THR A 368 -8.58 13.38 -10.60
C THR A 368 -9.51 14.33 -11.32
N GLU A 369 -8.93 15.36 -11.93
CA GLU A 369 -9.65 16.32 -12.79
C GLU A 369 -10.53 15.61 -13.84
N GLN A 370 -9.98 14.60 -14.51
CA GLN A 370 -10.71 13.83 -15.54
C GLN A 370 -11.93 13.13 -14.96
N PHE A 371 -11.78 12.54 -13.77
CA PHE A 371 -12.86 11.86 -13.08
C PHE A 371 -13.94 12.85 -12.62
N LEU A 372 -13.55 13.97 -12.01
CA LEU A 372 -14.45 15.04 -11.57
C LEU A 372 -15.23 15.63 -12.74
N THR A 373 -14.55 15.89 -13.86
CA THR A 373 -15.19 16.42 -15.08
C THR A 373 -16.17 15.43 -15.69
N ALA A 374 -15.82 14.14 -15.72
CA ALA A 374 -16.72 13.09 -16.23
C ALA A 374 -17.97 12.90 -15.36
N HIS A 375 -17.90 13.25 -14.07
CA HIS A 375 -18.98 13.06 -13.09
C HIS A 375 -19.50 14.38 -12.54
N LEU A 376 -19.37 15.48 -13.29
CA LEU A 376 -19.64 16.84 -12.83
C LEU A 376 -21.03 17.04 -12.19
N ASN A 377 -22.03 16.27 -12.64
CA ASN A 377 -23.41 16.31 -12.10
C ASN A 377 -23.53 15.78 -10.66
N TYR A 378 -22.55 15.02 -10.20
CA TYR A 378 -22.51 14.48 -8.85
C TYR A 378 -21.58 15.26 -7.92
N VAL A 379 -20.67 16.08 -8.46
CA VAL A 379 -19.65 16.78 -7.68
C VAL A 379 -20.30 17.81 -6.75
N ASP A 380 -20.08 17.65 -5.45
CA ASP A 380 -20.36 18.69 -4.45
C ASP A 380 -19.13 19.60 -4.32
N PHE A 381 -19.22 20.79 -4.92
CA PHE A 381 -18.13 21.77 -4.90
C PHE A 381 -17.87 22.36 -3.51
N ASN A 382 -18.85 22.37 -2.60
CA ASN A 382 -18.62 22.84 -1.23
C ASN A 382 -17.73 21.86 -0.48
N ALA A 383 -18.03 20.57 -0.62
CA ALA A 383 -17.26 19.49 -0.02
C ALA A 383 -15.89 19.34 -0.67
N LEU A 384 -15.83 19.40 -2.02
CA LEU A 384 -14.58 19.37 -2.78
C LEU A 384 -13.62 20.48 -2.35
N GLY A 385 -14.15 21.66 -2.07
CA GLY A 385 -13.37 22.80 -1.60
C GLY A 385 -12.58 22.55 -0.31
N GLN A 386 -12.94 21.52 0.47
CA GLN A 386 -12.27 21.15 1.72
C GLN A 386 -11.20 20.06 1.54
N ASN A 387 -11.09 19.46 0.35
CA ASN A 387 -10.18 18.35 0.10
C ASN A 387 -8.82 18.87 -0.35
N THR A 388 -7.85 18.91 0.56
CA THR A 388 -6.49 19.39 0.27
C THR A 388 -5.55 18.31 -0.26
N ASP A 389 -5.98 17.05 -0.26
CA ASP A 389 -5.14 15.89 -0.62
C ASP A 389 -5.19 15.53 -2.11
N ILE A 390 -5.99 16.25 -2.91
CA ILE A 390 -6.13 16.00 -4.35
C ILE A 390 -5.34 17.02 -5.16
N ALA A 391 -4.69 16.56 -6.24
CA ALA A 391 -4.00 17.44 -7.17
C ALA A 391 -4.92 17.82 -8.34
N VAL A 392 -5.26 19.12 -8.45
CA VAL A 392 -6.00 19.68 -9.58
C VAL A 392 -5.21 20.83 -10.21
N ASN A 393 -5.31 21.00 -11.53
CA ASN A 393 -4.60 22.08 -12.20
C ASN A 393 -5.34 23.42 -12.07
N ALA A 394 -4.62 24.51 -12.36
CA ALA A 394 -5.18 25.86 -12.35
C ALA A 394 -6.32 26.03 -13.38
N ASP A 395 -6.29 25.31 -14.50
CA ASP A 395 -7.33 25.38 -15.54
C ASP A 395 -8.68 24.85 -15.05
N PHE A 396 -8.68 23.71 -14.34
CA PHE A 396 -9.88 23.15 -13.70
C PHE A 396 -10.43 24.11 -12.65
N LEU A 397 -9.55 24.62 -11.77
CA LEU A 397 -9.95 25.57 -10.73
C LEU A 397 -10.52 26.85 -11.32
N SER A 398 -9.89 27.42 -12.35
CA SER A 398 -10.38 28.62 -13.05
C SER A 398 -11.73 28.38 -13.71
N THR A 399 -11.88 27.24 -14.40
CA THR A 399 -13.12 26.88 -15.12
C THR A 399 -14.31 26.75 -14.17
N TYR A 400 -14.10 26.16 -12.99
CA TYR A 400 -15.16 25.88 -12.04
C TYR A 400 -15.15 26.79 -10.80
N LEU A 401 -14.35 27.86 -10.80
CA LEU A 401 -14.16 28.76 -9.66
C LEU A 401 -15.51 29.22 -9.09
N HIS A 402 -16.40 29.71 -9.96
CA HIS A 402 -17.74 30.20 -9.62
C HIS A 402 -18.66 29.18 -8.93
N ARG A 403 -18.32 27.88 -8.93
CA ARG A 403 -19.11 26.83 -8.28
C ARG A 403 -18.75 26.61 -6.82
N PHE A 404 -17.58 27.07 -6.38
CA PHE A 404 -17.18 27.02 -4.97
C PHE A 404 -17.89 28.10 -4.16
N ASN A 405 -18.05 27.85 -2.86
CA ASN A 405 -18.61 28.83 -1.93
C ASN A 405 -17.53 29.77 -1.38
N HIS A 406 -17.38 30.92 -2.04
CA HIS A 406 -16.43 31.97 -1.68
C HIS A 406 -16.86 32.85 -0.50
N GLN A 407 -17.97 32.55 0.18
CA GLN A 407 -18.29 33.24 1.44
C GLN A 407 -17.27 32.95 2.54
N LYS A 408 -16.53 31.84 2.40
CA LYS A 408 -15.44 31.41 3.28
C LYS A 408 -14.20 31.10 2.45
N ALA A 409 -13.06 30.96 3.13
CA ALA A 409 -11.86 30.39 2.55
C ALA A 409 -12.14 28.99 1.99
N VAL A 410 -11.51 28.68 0.85
CA VAL A 410 -11.67 27.39 0.16
C VAL A 410 -10.32 26.67 0.17
N PRO A 411 -10.06 25.78 1.15
CA PRO A 411 -8.77 25.13 1.34
C PRO A 411 -8.15 24.55 0.06
N LEU A 412 -8.92 23.85 -0.77
CA LEU A 412 -8.44 23.29 -2.04
C LEU A 412 -7.82 24.36 -2.95
N ILE A 413 -8.46 25.53 -3.05
CA ILE A 413 -7.95 26.64 -3.86
C ILE A 413 -6.67 27.18 -3.24
N ILE A 414 -6.63 27.35 -1.91
CA ILE A 414 -5.46 27.87 -1.19
C ILE A 414 -4.25 26.96 -1.41
N SER A 415 -4.43 25.65 -1.25
CA SER A 415 -3.40 24.63 -1.49
C SER A 415 -2.87 24.60 -2.93
N HIS A 416 -3.54 25.23 -3.89
CA HIS A 416 -3.13 25.24 -5.30
C HIS A 416 -2.90 26.67 -5.82
N LEU A 417 -2.71 27.64 -4.92
CA LEU A 417 -2.44 29.00 -5.34
C LEU A 417 -1.10 29.08 -6.07
N THR A 418 -1.12 29.82 -7.16
CA THR A 418 0.05 30.41 -7.79
C THR A 418 -0.12 31.92 -7.74
N GLU A 419 0.97 32.67 -7.81
CA GLU A 419 0.96 34.13 -7.89
C GLU A 419 0.03 34.60 -9.02
N GLN A 420 0.13 33.98 -10.20
CA GLN A 420 -0.71 34.33 -11.34
C GLN A 420 -2.20 34.08 -11.06
N PHE A 421 -2.55 32.95 -10.44
CA PHE A 421 -3.92 32.62 -10.09
C PHE A 421 -4.47 33.57 -9.02
N TYR A 422 -3.68 33.87 -7.99
CA TYR A 422 -4.02 34.82 -6.94
C TYR A 422 -4.28 36.21 -7.53
N LEU A 423 -3.35 36.76 -8.32
CA LEU A 423 -3.52 38.10 -8.91
C LEU A 423 -4.75 38.20 -9.82
N THR A 424 -5.11 37.11 -10.50
CA THR A 424 -6.27 37.06 -11.40
C THR A 424 -7.60 37.01 -10.63
N HIS A 425 -7.64 36.33 -9.48
CA HIS A 425 -8.88 36.01 -8.76
C HIS A 425 -8.92 36.52 -7.31
N LYS A 426 -8.01 37.42 -6.92
CA LYS A 426 -7.90 37.97 -5.54
C LYS A 426 -9.18 38.60 -5.00
N ASP A 427 -10.04 39.12 -5.89
CA ASP A 427 -11.29 39.77 -5.50
C ASP A 427 -12.41 38.74 -5.23
N GLU A 428 -12.23 37.49 -5.66
CA GLU A 428 -13.17 36.37 -5.45
C GLU A 428 -12.72 35.46 -4.32
N ILE A 429 -11.41 35.24 -4.16
CA ILE A 429 -10.83 34.28 -3.21
C ILE A 429 -10.60 34.93 -1.84
N LYS A 430 -10.99 34.24 -0.77
CA LYS A 430 -10.70 34.65 0.61
C LYS A 430 -9.47 33.94 1.15
N VAL A 431 -8.36 34.67 1.20
CA VAL A 431 -7.09 34.25 1.79
C VAL A 431 -6.55 35.39 2.65
N ASP A 432 -6.12 35.06 3.86
CA ASP A 432 -5.32 35.92 4.72
C ASP A 432 -4.00 35.21 5.06
N LEU A 433 -3.10 35.93 5.75
CA LEU A 433 -1.78 35.43 6.08
C LEU A 433 -1.84 34.18 6.97
N ASP A 434 -2.75 34.14 7.95
CA ASP A 434 -2.92 33.00 8.85
C ASP A 434 -3.33 31.73 8.08
N LEU A 435 -4.25 31.85 7.12
CA LEU A 435 -4.65 30.76 6.24
C LEU A 435 -3.55 30.33 5.29
N LEU A 436 -2.77 31.29 4.75
CA LEU A 436 -1.65 30.99 3.89
C LEU A 436 -0.60 30.14 4.64
N TYR A 437 -0.25 30.53 5.86
CA TYR A 437 0.63 29.75 6.73
C TYR A 437 0.05 28.39 7.11
N LYS A 438 -1.26 28.31 7.39
CA LYS A 438 -1.92 27.02 7.69
C LYS A 438 -1.71 26.00 6.58
N TYR A 439 -1.71 26.45 5.31
CA TYR A 439 -1.59 25.58 4.14
C TYR A 439 -0.22 25.63 3.46
N MET A 440 0.80 26.19 4.12
CA MET A 440 2.16 26.36 3.56
C MET A 440 2.72 25.06 2.99
N ASP A 441 2.57 23.95 3.71
CA ASP A 441 3.09 22.62 3.30
C ASP A 441 2.41 22.06 2.02
N ASN A 442 1.27 22.64 1.62
CA ASN A 442 0.55 22.21 0.41
C ASN A 442 0.86 23.10 -0.80
N ILE A 443 1.47 24.26 -0.60
CA ILE A 443 1.80 25.23 -1.66
C ILE A 443 3.27 25.04 -2.04
N ASP A 444 3.60 25.22 -3.32
CA ASP A 444 5.00 25.27 -3.74
C ASP A 444 5.74 26.39 -3.01
N GLU A 445 6.92 26.10 -2.45
CA GLU A 445 7.67 27.03 -1.59
C GLU A 445 7.96 28.37 -2.31
N GLU A 446 8.29 28.34 -3.61
CA GLU A 446 8.54 29.57 -4.36
C GLU A 446 7.25 30.39 -4.54
N GLU A 447 6.13 29.73 -4.81
CA GLU A 447 4.83 30.39 -4.95
C GLU A 447 4.35 30.94 -3.61
N PHE A 448 4.54 30.20 -2.51
CA PHE A 448 4.23 30.67 -1.16
C PHE A 448 4.96 31.98 -0.84
N LEU A 449 6.29 32.01 -1.03
CA LEU A 449 7.10 33.20 -0.74
C LEU A 449 6.69 34.41 -1.60
N ARG A 450 6.31 34.19 -2.86
CA ARG A 450 5.80 35.27 -3.74
C ARG A 450 4.46 35.79 -3.25
N ILE A 451 3.53 34.90 -2.90
CA ILE A 451 2.18 35.27 -2.43
C ILE A 451 2.26 35.98 -1.07
N GLU A 452 3.11 35.52 -0.17
CA GLU A 452 3.31 36.09 1.17
C GLU A 452 3.67 37.58 1.12
N ASN A 453 4.52 38.00 0.18
CA ASN A 453 4.92 39.40 0.04
C ASN A 453 3.74 40.35 -0.14
N TYR A 454 2.60 39.88 -0.69
CA TYR A 454 1.40 40.71 -0.86
C TYR A 454 0.60 40.93 0.44
N PHE A 455 0.93 40.22 1.53
CA PHE A 455 0.27 40.31 2.83
C PHE A 455 1.14 40.96 3.92
N LEU A 456 2.43 41.16 3.64
CA LEU A 456 3.40 41.78 4.55
C LEU A 456 3.50 43.31 4.39
N ASP A 457 2.92 43.85 3.30
CA ASP A 457 2.72 45.28 3.04
C ASP A 457 1.37 45.78 3.57
#